data_AF-A0A957PTT8-F1
#
_entry.id   AF-A0A957PTT8-F1
#
_cell.length_a   1.000
_cell.length_b   1.000
_cell.length_c   1.000
_cell.angle_alpha   90.00
_cell.angle_beta   90.00
_cell.angle_gamma   90.00
#
_symmetry.space_group_name_H-M   'P 1'
#
loop_
_entity.id
_entity.type
_entity.pdbx_description
1 polymer ?
#
loop_
_entity_poly.entity_id
_entity_poly.type
_entity_poly.pdbx_seq_one_letter_code
_entity_poly.pdbx_strand_id
1 'polypeptide(L)'
;MFKETVQLEKLRQKIEDTSYEAGDKTDYLSYGKPSPEQAKQTQALIDKLNAETKSAQAELKQTLETLRTQNPQVIEEWVNYHVSLLNNIINENSAHKDAKTRKFVAQETLEKWEKVRAGEMDYVNINWHFLKDYKDYVRKINEKSEISKVVQSATNQATSVQKKEEKKPFWKFW
;
A
#
# COMPACT_ATOMS: atom_id res chain seq x y z
N MET A 1 -12.49 6.22 3.04
CA MET A 1 -11.68 5.13 2.50
C MET A 1 -12.22 3.79 2.96
N PHE A 2 -12.73 3.01 2.02
CA PHE A 2 -13.12 1.61 2.21
C PHE A 2 -11.92 0.80 2.71
N LYS A 3 -12.17 -0.27 3.47
CA LYS A 3 -11.08 -1.13 3.98
C LYS A 3 -10.38 -1.83 2.82
N GLU A 4 -11.16 -2.19 1.82
CA GLU A 4 -10.77 -2.82 0.57
C GLU A 4 -9.84 -1.89 -0.25
N THR A 5 -10.12 -0.58 -0.28
CA THR A 5 -9.22 0.40 -0.93
C THR A 5 -7.85 0.43 -0.25
N VAL A 6 -7.81 0.39 1.09
CA VAL A 6 -6.54 0.29 1.83
C VAL A 6 -5.83 -1.03 1.52
N GLN A 7 -6.57 -2.15 1.39
CA GLN A 7 -5.98 -3.43 1.04
C GLN A 7 -5.36 -3.43 -0.37
N LEU A 8 -6.07 -2.88 -1.37
CA LEU A 8 -5.53 -2.71 -2.72
C LEU A 8 -4.22 -1.91 -2.69
N GLU A 9 -4.20 -0.81 -1.93
CA GLU A 9 -3.01 0.03 -1.85
C GLU A 9 -1.85 -0.66 -1.11
N LYS A 10 -2.12 -1.47 -0.09
CA LYS A 10 -1.10 -2.29 0.58
C LYS A 10 -0.50 -3.32 -0.37
N LEU A 11 -1.31 -3.99 -1.17
CA LEU A 11 -0.83 -4.95 -2.16
C LEU A 11 0.01 -4.26 -3.23
N ARG A 12 -0.44 -3.10 -3.74
CA ARG A 12 0.32 -2.29 -4.69
C ARG A 12 1.69 -1.88 -4.15
N GLN A 13 1.74 -1.38 -2.91
CA GLN A 13 2.99 -1.02 -2.23
C GLN A 13 3.89 -2.23 -2.02
N LYS A 14 3.33 -3.37 -1.59
CA LYS A 14 4.10 -4.61 -1.38
C LYS A 14 4.78 -5.05 -2.68
N ILE A 15 4.05 -5.11 -3.79
CA ILE A 15 4.59 -5.48 -5.12
C ILE A 15 5.78 -4.59 -5.48
N GLU A 16 5.64 -3.29 -5.25
CA GLU A 16 6.67 -2.32 -5.61
C GLU A 16 7.89 -2.41 -4.70
N ASP A 17 7.69 -2.52 -3.38
CA ASP A 17 8.78 -2.63 -2.40
C ASP A 17 9.58 -3.92 -2.66
N THR A 18 8.92 -5.06 -2.85
CA THR A 18 9.60 -6.34 -3.11
C THR A 18 10.29 -6.36 -4.47
N SER A 19 9.69 -5.76 -5.50
CA SER A 19 10.30 -5.66 -6.83
C SER A 19 11.52 -4.73 -6.84
N TYR A 20 11.45 -3.61 -6.11
CA TYR A 20 12.57 -2.67 -5.99
C TYR A 20 13.73 -3.32 -5.25
N GLU A 21 13.46 -3.98 -4.12
CA GLU A 21 14.49 -4.68 -3.35
C GLU A 21 15.15 -5.81 -4.16
N ALA A 22 14.38 -6.58 -4.93
CA ALA A 22 14.93 -7.59 -5.82
C ALA A 22 15.87 -6.99 -6.88
N GLY A 23 15.51 -5.82 -7.42
CA GLY A 23 16.34 -5.05 -8.36
C GLY A 23 17.67 -4.63 -7.72
N ASP A 24 17.61 -4.00 -6.54
CA ASP A 24 18.79 -3.57 -5.77
C ASP A 24 19.75 -4.75 -5.47
N LYS A 25 19.19 -5.91 -5.11
CA LYS A 25 19.98 -7.12 -4.86
C LYS A 25 20.60 -7.70 -6.14
N THR A 26 19.91 -7.58 -7.27
CA THR A 26 20.44 -7.96 -8.58
C THR A 26 21.62 -7.07 -8.99
N ASP A 27 21.52 -5.77 -8.73
CA ASP A 27 22.62 -4.82 -8.95
C ASP A 27 23.82 -5.13 -8.04
N TYR A 28 23.58 -5.47 -6.77
CA TYR A 28 24.64 -5.93 -5.87
C TYR A 28 25.36 -7.17 -6.39
N LEU A 29 24.66 -8.17 -6.92
CA LEU A 29 25.29 -9.35 -7.54
C LEU A 29 26.13 -8.98 -8.77
N SER A 30 25.64 -8.04 -9.57
CA SER A 30 26.26 -7.68 -10.85
C SER A 30 27.49 -6.77 -10.69
N TYR A 31 27.44 -5.84 -9.73
CA TYR A 31 28.42 -4.76 -9.60
C TYR A 31 29.14 -4.72 -8.24
N GLY A 32 28.60 -5.38 -7.21
CA GLY A 32 29.08 -5.31 -5.82
C GLY A 32 30.24 -6.24 -5.47
N LYS A 33 30.64 -7.14 -6.38
CA LYS A 33 31.70 -8.15 -6.18
C LYS A 33 31.55 -8.96 -4.87
N PRO A 34 30.39 -9.60 -4.63
CA PRO A 34 30.16 -10.41 -3.44
C PRO A 34 31.08 -11.63 -3.37
N SER A 35 31.33 -12.13 -2.16
CA SER A 35 31.90 -13.48 -1.97
C SER A 35 30.93 -14.56 -2.49
N PRO A 36 31.40 -15.80 -2.75
CA PRO A 36 30.53 -16.90 -3.15
C PRO A 36 29.34 -17.15 -2.18
N GLU A 37 29.58 -17.04 -0.87
CA GLU A 37 28.56 -17.19 0.16
C GLU A 37 27.54 -16.05 0.10
N GLN A 38 28.01 -14.81 -0.03
CA GLN A 38 27.16 -13.63 -0.17
C GLN A 38 26.32 -13.71 -1.45
N ALA A 39 26.91 -14.18 -2.55
CA ALA A 39 26.21 -14.36 -3.81
C ALA A 39 25.08 -15.38 -3.68
N LYS A 40 25.34 -16.54 -3.05
CA LYS A 40 24.33 -17.58 -2.80
C LYS A 40 23.18 -17.07 -1.92
N GLN A 41 23.48 -16.35 -0.84
CA GLN A 41 22.48 -15.77 0.05
C GLN A 41 21.64 -14.71 -0.66
N THR A 42 22.29 -13.84 -1.44
CA THR A 42 21.61 -12.79 -2.19
C THR A 42 20.70 -13.39 -3.27
N GLN A 43 21.14 -14.42 -3.99
CA GLN A 43 20.29 -15.10 -4.98
C GLN A 43 19.04 -15.71 -4.33
N ALA A 44 19.19 -16.38 -3.18
CA ALA A 44 18.05 -16.94 -2.46
C ALA A 44 17.06 -15.84 -2.00
N LEU A 45 17.56 -14.66 -1.62
CA LEU A 45 16.73 -13.51 -1.29
C LEU A 45 15.99 -12.96 -2.52
N ILE A 46 16.66 -12.83 -3.66
CA ILE A 46 16.03 -12.42 -4.94
C ILE A 46 14.90 -13.38 -5.30
N ASP A 47 15.13 -14.68 -5.22
CA ASP A 47 14.13 -15.70 -5.54
C ASP A 47 12.90 -15.58 -4.62
N LYS A 48 13.14 -15.36 -3.31
CA LYS A 48 12.08 -15.11 -2.33
C LYS A 48 11.28 -13.84 -2.66
N LEU A 49 11.94 -12.70 -2.90
CA LEU A 49 11.30 -11.43 -3.21
C LEU A 49 10.49 -11.52 -4.51
N ASN A 50 11.00 -12.22 -5.51
CA ASN A 50 10.28 -12.49 -6.76
C ASN A 50 9.02 -13.34 -6.54
N ALA A 51 9.10 -14.36 -5.69
CA ALA A 51 7.94 -15.18 -5.32
C ALA A 51 6.88 -14.35 -4.57
N GLU A 52 7.31 -13.52 -3.61
CA GLU A 52 6.42 -12.61 -2.88
C GLU A 52 5.75 -11.58 -3.78
N THR A 53 6.50 -11.01 -4.73
CA THR A 53 5.98 -10.08 -5.75
C THR A 53 4.89 -10.76 -6.59
N LYS A 54 5.16 -11.96 -7.12
CA LYS A 54 4.19 -12.73 -7.92
C LYS A 54 2.93 -13.07 -7.12
N SER A 55 3.10 -13.48 -5.87
CA SER A 55 1.97 -13.78 -4.98
C SER A 55 1.10 -12.55 -4.74
N ALA A 56 1.72 -11.39 -4.47
CA ALA A 56 0.99 -10.15 -4.24
C ALA A 56 0.28 -9.65 -5.51
N GLN A 57 0.89 -9.83 -6.69
CA GLN A 57 0.24 -9.53 -7.97
C GLN A 57 -0.99 -10.41 -8.21
N ALA A 58 -0.90 -11.71 -7.94
CA ALA A 58 -2.03 -12.63 -8.08
C ALA A 58 -3.19 -12.26 -7.12
N GLU A 59 -2.86 -11.95 -5.86
CA GLU A 59 -3.85 -11.52 -4.86
C GLU A 59 -4.51 -10.19 -5.26
N LEU A 60 -3.73 -9.22 -5.73
CA LEU A 60 -4.25 -7.94 -6.20
C LEU A 60 -5.22 -8.12 -7.37
N LYS A 61 -4.82 -8.92 -8.37
CA LYS A 61 -5.65 -9.21 -9.54
C LYS A 61 -6.98 -9.87 -9.13
N GLN A 62 -6.92 -10.91 -8.30
CA GLN A 62 -8.13 -11.60 -7.83
C GLN A 62 -9.06 -10.66 -7.05
N THR A 63 -8.47 -9.80 -6.21
CA THR A 63 -9.23 -8.81 -5.43
C THR A 63 -9.91 -7.80 -6.35
N LEU A 64 -9.22 -7.30 -7.38
CA LEU A 64 -9.79 -6.38 -8.36
C LEU A 64 -10.91 -7.03 -9.18
N GLU A 65 -10.73 -8.25 -9.66
CA GLU A 65 -11.78 -8.99 -10.38
C GLU A 65 -13.04 -9.16 -9.54
N THR A 66 -12.87 -9.49 -8.25
CA THR A 66 -13.98 -9.59 -7.29
C THR A 66 -14.67 -8.24 -7.09
N LEU A 67 -13.90 -7.19 -6.83
CA LEU A 67 -14.44 -5.85 -6.56
C LEU A 67 -15.14 -5.24 -7.77
N ARG A 68 -14.66 -5.47 -9.00
CA ARG A 68 -15.33 -5.01 -10.23
C ARG A 68 -16.77 -5.50 -10.33
N THR A 69 -17.07 -6.68 -9.82
CA THR A 69 -18.42 -7.26 -9.86
C THR A 69 -19.24 -6.96 -8.63
N GLN A 70 -18.62 -6.94 -7.44
CA GLN A 70 -19.34 -6.85 -6.17
C GLN A 70 -19.47 -5.42 -5.63
N ASN A 71 -18.44 -4.59 -5.82
CA ASN A 71 -18.36 -3.25 -5.24
C ASN A 71 -17.38 -2.36 -6.04
N PRO A 72 -17.73 -1.96 -7.28
CA PRO A 72 -16.86 -1.18 -8.14
C PRO A 72 -16.48 0.19 -7.56
N GLN A 73 -17.29 0.73 -6.64
CA GLN A 73 -17.04 2.00 -5.96
C GLN A 73 -15.73 1.99 -5.15
N VAL A 74 -15.26 0.82 -4.69
CA VAL A 74 -13.96 0.67 -4.01
C VAL A 74 -12.80 1.00 -4.96
N ILE A 75 -12.89 0.54 -6.20
CA ILE A 75 -11.87 0.79 -7.23
C ILE A 75 -11.93 2.25 -7.64
N GLU A 76 -13.13 2.81 -7.79
CA GLU A 76 -13.31 4.24 -8.05
C GLU A 76 -12.69 5.10 -6.94
N GLU A 77 -12.94 4.79 -5.67
CA GLU A 77 -12.33 5.53 -4.54
C GLU A 77 -10.80 5.40 -4.55
N TRP A 78 -10.27 4.20 -4.83
CA TRP A 78 -8.83 3.98 -4.94
C TRP A 78 -8.19 4.83 -6.04
N VAL A 79 -8.75 4.79 -7.25
CA VAL A 79 -8.28 5.60 -8.38
C VAL A 79 -8.43 7.09 -8.09
N ASN A 80 -9.58 7.53 -7.59
CA ASN A 80 -9.87 8.93 -7.30
C ASN A 80 -8.89 9.51 -6.26
N TYR A 81 -8.49 8.71 -5.28
CA TYR A 81 -7.47 9.10 -4.33
C TYR A 81 -6.16 9.45 -5.04
N HIS A 82 -5.65 8.57 -5.91
CA HIS A 82 -4.40 8.83 -6.65
C HIS A 82 -4.53 9.99 -7.65
N VAL A 83 -5.64 10.05 -8.40
CA VAL A 83 -5.94 11.14 -9.32
C VAL A 83 -5.95 12.50 -8.60
N SER A 84 -6.52 12.57 -7.39
CA SER A 84 -6.55 13.82 -6.62
C SER A 84 -5.15 14.31 -6.25
N LEU A 85 -4.25 13.41 -5.82
CA LEU A 85 -2.87 13.77 -5.50
C LEU A 85 -2.10 14.21 -6.74
N LEU A 86 -2.27 13.50 -7.85
CA LEU A 86 -1.61 13.82 -9.12
C LEU A 86 -2.10 15.15 -9.68
N ASN A 87 -3.39 15.45 -9.58
CA ASN A 87 -3.93 16.75 -9.98
C ASN A 87 -3.35 17.90 -9.14
N ASN A 88 -3.10 17.70 -7.84
CA ASN A 88 -2.42 18.71 -7.02
C ASN A 88 -1.00 18.99 -7.54
N ILE A 89 -0.26 17.93 -7.91
CA ILE A 89 1.08 18.03 -8.49
C ILE A 89 1.04 18.72 -9.86
N ILE A 90 0.07 18.37 -10.69
CA ILE A 90 -0.09 18.94 -12.03
C ILE A 90 -0.42 20.43 -11.93
N ASN A 91 -1.26 20.84 -10.99
CA ASN A 91 -1.68 22.22 -10.84
C ASN A 91 -0.70 23.08 -10.02
N GLU A 92 0.33 22.47 -9.44
CA GLU A 92 1.37 23.18 -8.70
C GLU A 92 2.16 24.13 -9.63
N ASN A 93 2.29 25.38 -9.21
CA ASN A 93 3.15 26.35 -9.89
C ASN A 93 4.51 26.39 -9.19
N SER A 94 5.41 25.49 -9.61
CA SER A 94 6.75 25.35 -9.05
C SER A 94 7.82 25.95 -9.96
N ALA A 95 8.73 26.72 -9.39
CA ALA A 95 9.92 27.25 -10.09
C ALA A 95 11.11 26.27 -10.07
N HIS A 96 10.92 25.04 -9.58
CA HIS A 96 11.99 24.03 -9.54
C HIS A 96 12.46 23.66 -10.94
N LYS A 97 13.76 23.39 -11.10
CA LYS A 97 14.39 23.06 -12.39
C LYS A 97 13.72 21.88 -13.12
N ASP A 98 13.20 20.93 -12.35
CA ASP A 98 12.57 19.70 -12.87
C ASP A 98 11.03 19.78 -12.93
N ALA A 99 10.43 20.97 -12.71
CA ALA A 99 8.97 21.12 -12.58
C ALA A 99 8.21 20.63 -13.83
N LYS A 100 8.75 20.90 -15.03
CA LYS A 100 8.14 20.43 -16.30
C LYS A 100 8.14 18.89 -16.38
N THR A 101 9.26 18.26 -16.08
CA THR A 101 9.39 16.79 -16.11
C THR A 101 8.50 16.15 -15.06
N ARG A 102 8.46 16.70 -13.83
CA ARG A 102 7.57 16.21 -12.77
C ARG A 102 6.10 16.29 -13.18
N LYS A 103 5.69 17.39 -13.79
CA LYS A 103 4.31 17.59 -14.28
C LYS A 103 3.96 16.61 -15.39
N PHE A 104 4.88 16.37 -16.33
CA PHE A 104 4.74 15.35 -17.36
C PHE A 104 4.60 13.93 -16.78
N VAL A 105 5.49 13.55 -15.85
CA VAL A 105 5.41 12.24 -15.17
C VAL A 105 4.10 12.10 -14.39
N ALA A 106 3.60 13.16 -13.75
CA ALA A 106 2.32 13.15 -13.07
C ALA A 106 1.14 12.94 -14.03
N GLN A 107 1.17 13.55 -15.22
CA GLN A 107 0.16 13.36 -16.27
C GLN A 107 0.16 11.92 -16.78
N GLU A 108 1.31 11.36 -17.15
CA GLU A 108 1.41 9.96 -17.57
C GLU A 108 0.95 8.99 -16.48
N THR A 109 1.27 9.30 -15.23
CA THR A 109 0.85 8.47 -14.08
C THR A 109 -0.67 8.54 -13.89
N LEU A 110 -1.28 9.72 -14.08
CA LEU A 110 -2.73 9.90 -14.01
C LEU A 110 -3.43 9.09 -15.11
N GLU A 111 -2.93 9.15 -16.34
CA GLU A 111 -3.47 8.35 -17.46
C GLU A 111 -3.43 6.85 -17.17
N LYS A 112 -2.35 6.36 -16.55
CA LYS A 112 -2.27 4.95 -16.13
C LYS A 112 -3.31 4.60 -15.05
N TRP A 113 -3.61 5.51 -14.14
CA TRP A 113 -4.68 5.30 -13.14
C TRP A 113 -6.06 5.27 -13.78
N GLU A 114 -6.30 6.05 -14.83
CA GLU A 114 -7.53 5.97 -15.61
C GLU A 114 -7.67 4.62 -16.33
N LYS A 115 -6.56 4.03 -16.80
CA LYS A 115 -6.55 2.64 -17.32
C LYS A 115 -6.91 1.61 -16.25
N VAL A 116 -6.52 1.82 -14.99
CA VAL A 116 -6.96 0.96 -13.88
C VAL A 116 -8.47 1.06 -13.67
N ARG A 117 -9.03 2.28 -13.72
CA ARG A 117 -10.48 2.51 -13.65
C ARG A 117 -11.22 1.80 -14.79
N ALA A 118 -10.70 1.87 -16.01
CA ALA A 118 -11.27 1.20 -17.19
C ALA A 118 -11.10 -0.33 -17.18
N GLY A 119 -10.30 -0.88 -16.27
CA GLY A 119 -10.01 -2.31 -16.20
C GLY A 119 -8.96 -2.80 -17.20
N GLU A 120 -8.23 -1.89 -17.84
CA GLU A 120 -7.15 -2.20 -18.79
C GLU A 120 -5.81 -2.48 -18.11
N MET A 121 -5.68 -2.10 -16.84
CA MET A 121 -4.48 -2.28 -16.02
C MET A 121 -4.90 -2.70 -14.60
N ASP A 122 -4.09 -3.54 -13.96
CA ASP A 122 -4.34 -3.96 -12.58
C ASP A 122 -3.83 -2.91 -11.57
N TYR A 123 -2.65 -2.33 -11.83
CA TYR A 123 -2.05 -1.33 -10.96
C TYR A 123 -1.00 -0.48 -11.67
N VAL A 124 -0.68 0.67 -11.07
CA VAL A 124 0.34 1.59 -11.59
C VAL A 124 1.64 1.46 -10.79
N ASN A 125 2.76 1.24 -11.49
CA ASN A 125 4.10 1.39 -10.94
C ASN A 125 4.51 2.88 -11.00
N ILE A 126 4.93 3.43 -9.86
CA ILE A 126 5.12 4.87 -9.71
C ILE A 126 6.59 5.24 -9.82
N ASN A 127 6.89 6.26 -10.62
CA ASN A 127 8.22 6.84 -10.65
C ASN A 127 8.45 7.77 -9.45
N TRP A 128 8.96 7.20 -8.36
CA TRP A 128 9.22 7.94 -7.12
C TRP A 128 10.31 9.00 -7.22
N HIS A 129 11.19 8.92 -8.22
CA HIS A 129 12.24 9.91 -8.38
C HIS A 129 11.64 11.31 -8.60
N PHE A 130 10.62 11.40 -9.45
CA PHE A 130 9.93 12.66 -9.74
C PHE A 130 8.69 12.90 -8.86
N LEU A 131 8.13 11.86 -8.25
CA LEU A 131 6.88 11.92 -7.47
C LEU A 131 7.10 11.55 -5.99
N LYS A 132 8.17 12.05 -5.38
CA LYS A 132 8.56 11.70 -4.00
C LYS A 132 7.50 12.09 -2.96
N ASP A 133 6.96 13.30 -3.06
CA ASP A 133 5.92 13.77 -2.14
C ASP A 133 4.63 12.95 -2.26
N TYR A 134 4.24 12.58 -3.49
CA TYR A 134 3.16 11.64 -3.74
C TYR A 134 3.42 10.28 -3.05
N LYS A 135 4.66 9.78 -3.01
CA LYS A 135 5.03 8.58 -2.22
C LYS A 135 4.69 8.74 -0.75
N ASP A 136 5.11 9.86 -0.18
CA ASP A 136 5.00 10.13 1.24
C ASP A 136 3.52 10.26 1.64
N TYR A 137 2.67 10.84 0.78
CA TYR A 137 1.23 10.89 1.00
C TYR A 137 0.57 9.51 0.94
N VAL A 138 0.92 8.72 -0.08
CA VAL A 138 0.35 7.39 -0.30
C VAL A 138 0.72 6.42 0.83
N ARG A 139 1.95 6.48 1.38
CA ARG A 139 2.37 5.63 2.52
C ARG A 139 1.62 5.93 3.82
N LYS A 140 1.23 7.18 4.07
CA LYS A 140 0.52 7.59 5.30
C LYS A 140 -0.88 6.97 5.45
N ILE A 141 -1.52 6.54 4.36
CA ILE A 141 -2.82 5.84 4.45
C ILE A 141 -2.69 4.55 5.25
N ASN A 142 -1.59 3.83 5.05
CA ASN A 142 -1.38 2.55 5.71
C ASN A 142 -1.15 2.71 7.22
N GLU A 143 -0.47 3.79 7.62
CA GLU A 143 -0.24 4.12 9.03
C GLU A 143 -1.54 4.51 9.75
N LYS A 144 -2.37 5.38 9.14
CA LYS A 144 -3.65 5.79 9.73
C LYS A 144 -4.65 4.63 9.83
N SER A 145 -4.62 3.71 8.86
CA SER A 145 -5.41 2.47 8.90
C SER A 145 -5.02 1.55 10.07
N GLU A 146 -3.74 1.46 10.42
CA GLU A 146 -3.29 0.60 11.52
C GLU A 146 -3.52 1.26 12.88
N ILE A 147 -3.35 2.58 13.00
CA ILE A 147 -3.70 3.34 14.21
C ILE A 147 -5.20 3.23 14.51
N SER A 148 -6.07 3.30 13.49
CA SER A 148 -7.52 3.12 13.69
C SER A 148 -7.88 1.73 14.21
N LYS A 149 -7.12 0.68 13.86
CA LYS A 149 -7.33 -0.69 14.36
C LYS A 149 -6.83 -0.86 15.80
N VAL A 150 -5.69 -0.27 16.14
CA VAL A 150 -5.13 -0.30 17.50
C VAL A 150 -6.03 0.47 18.47
N VAL A 151 -6.60 1.60 18.06
CA VAL A 151 -7.56 2.36 18.87
C VAL A 151 -8.89 1.59 19.02
N GLN A 152 -9.38 0.92 17.97
CA GLN A 152 -10.58 0.07 18.08
C GLN A 152 -10.36 -1.18 18.94
N SER A 153 -9.21 -1.83 18.88
CA SER A 153 -8.90 -2.99 19.73
C SER A 153 -8.70 -2.59 21.20
N ALA A 154 -8.10 -1.42 21.46
CA ALA A 154 -7.99 -0.87 22.82
C ALA A 154 -9.36 -0.46 23.39
N THR A 155 -10.26 0.07 22.56
CA THR A 155 -11.62 0.48 23.00
C THR A 155 -12.53 -0.73 23.27
N ASN A 156 -12.36 -1.82 22.51
CA ASN A 156 -13.10 -3.08 22.71
C ASN A 156 -12.58 -3.90 23.90
N GLN A 157 -11.32 -3.74 24.31
CA GLN A 157 -10.79 -4.32 25.57
C GLN A 157 -11.23 -3.51 26.80
N ALA A 158 -11.47 -2.20 26.67
CA ALA A 158 -11.96 -1.37 27.78
C ALA A 158 -13.45 -1.60 28.11
N THR A 159 -14.23 -2.20 27.20
CA THR A 159 -15.67 -2.47 27.39
C THR A 159 -15.99 -3.89 27.86
N SER A 160 -15.02 -4.83 27.86
CA SER A 160 -15.21 -6.19 28.40
C SER A 160 -14.88 -6.32 29.89
N VAL A 161 -14.38 -5.27 30.54
CA VAL A 161 -14.02 -5.26 31.98
C VAL A 161 -15.05 -4.49 32.83
N GLN A 162 -16.33 -4.47 32.46
CA GLN A 162 -17.39 -4.01 33.37
C GLN A 162 -18.70 -4.81 33.15
N LYS A 163 -18.67 -6.11 33.45
CA LYS A 163 -19.90 -6.82 33.85
C LYS A 163 -19.72 -7.28 35.30
N LYS A 164 -20.27 -6.47 36.20
CA LYS A 164 -20.35 -6.64 37.66
C LYS A 164 -20.72 -8.07 38.06
N GLU A 165 -19.87 -8.72 38.86
CA GLU A 165 -20.35 -9.70 39.84
C GLU A 165 -20.88 -8.92 41.06
N GLU A 166 -22.20 -8.98 41.25
CA GLU A 166 -22.88 -8.49 42.44
C GLU A 166 -22.42 -9.29 43.67
N LYS A 167 -21.76 -8.60 44.61
CA LYS A 167 -21.53 -9.13 45.96
C LYS A 167 -22.87 -9.25 46.68
N LYS A 168 -23.33 -10.49 46.91
CA LYS A 168 -24.45 -10.77 47.83
C LYS A 168 -23.99 -10.52 49.29
N PRO A 169 -24.80 -9.87 50.13
CA PRO A 169 -24.46 -9.65 51.55
C PRO A 169 -24.57 -10.94 52.38
N PHE A 170 -23.60 -11.14 53.27
CA PHE A 170 -23.35 -12.39 54.00
C PHE A 170 -24.21 -12.64 55.26
N TRP A 171 -25.24 -11.82 55.53
CA TRP A 171 -26.07 -11.98 56.73
C TRP A 171 -27.54 -12.25 56.41
N LYS A 172 -27.88 -13.51 56.17
CA LYS A 172 -29.19 -14.11 56.45
C LYS A 172 -29.03 -15.60 56.77
N PHE A 173 -28.68 -15.89 58.01
CA PHE A 173 -28.98 -17.15 58.69
C PHE A 173 -29.52 -16.77 60.06
N TRP A 174 -30.83 -16.81 60.21
CA TRP A 174 -31.61 -17.17 61.41
C TRP A 174 -33.02 -17.52 60.91
#